data_AF-D8FF84-F1
#
_entry.id   AF-D8FF84-F1
#
_cell.length_a   1.000
_cell.length_b   1.000
_cell.length_c   1.000
_cell.angle_alpha   90.00
_cell.angle_beta   90.00
_cell.angle_gamma   90.00
#
_symmetry.space_group_name_H-M   'P 1'
#
loop_
_entity.id
_entity.type
_entity.pdbx_description
1 polymer ?
#
loop_
_entity_poly.entity_id
_entity_poly.type
_entity_poly.pdbx_seq_one_letter_code
_entity_poly.pdbx_strand_id
1 'polypeptide(L)' 'MPGVNAQEKTQKALLESLKIGAEDMLATEIPFEPGAQMTTVSVNDPVWSQTA' A
#
# COMPACT_ATOMS: atom_id res chain seq x y z
N MET A 1 11.34 7.85 6.95
CA MET A 1 9.90 7.48 6.93
C MET A 1 9.69 6.45 8.02
N PRO A 2 9.17 6.86 9.17
CA PRO A 2 9.20 6.02 10.37
C PRO A 2 8.19 4.90 10.20
N GLY A 3 8.70 3.67 10.33
CA GLY A 3 7.93 2.44 10.29
C GLY A 3 6.91 2.40 11.42
N VAL A 4 5.64 2.42 11.03
CA VAL A 4 4.49 2.31 11.93
C VAL A 4 4.17 0.86 12.31
N ASN A 5 4.84 -0.13 11.71
CA ASN A 5 4.55 -1.56 11.89
C ASN A 5 5.18 -2.15 13.17
N ALA A 6 4.83 -1.60 14.34
CA ALA A 6 5.13 -2.16 15.66
C ALA A 6 4.46 -1.40 16.83
N GLN A 7 3.72 -0.31 16.56
CA GLN A 7 3.10 0.46 17.64
C GLN A 7 1.86 -0.24 18.20
N GLU A 8 1.16 -0.99 17.34
CA GLU A 8 -0.06 -1.68 17.67
C GLU A 8 0.22 -2.93 18.50
N LYS A 9 -0.31 -2.94 19.72
CA LYS A 9 -0.11 -4.03 20.68
C LYS A 9 -1.00 -5.25 20.41
N THR A 10 -1.84 -5.21 19.38
CA THR A 10 -2.75 -6.30 18.99
C THR A 10 -2.78 -6.48 17.49
N GLN A 11 -2.96 -7.73 17.04
CA GLN A 11 -3.08 -8.06 15.62
C GLN A 11 -4.22 -7.30 14.93
N LYS A 12 -5.39 -7.17 15.59
CA LYS A 12 -6.53 -6.45 15.02
C LYS A 12 -6.19 -4.99 14.74
N ALA A 13 -5.61 -4.30 15.73
CA ALA A 13 -5.21 -2.90 15.56
C ALA A 13 -4.16 -2.75 14.46
N LEU A 14 -3.18 -3.67 14.38
CA LEU A 14 -2.18 -3.66 13.32
C LEU A 14 -2.79 -3.80 11.93
N LEU A 15 -3.72 -4.75 11.75
CA LEU A 15 -4.39 -4.95 10.46
C LEU A 15 -5.23 -3.74 10.05
N GLU A 16 -5.88 -3.08 11.01
CA GLU A 16 -6.63 -1.85 10.77
C GLU A 16 -5.72 -0.69 10.36
N SER A 17 -4.62 -0.47 11.09
CA SER A 17 -3.60 0.54 10.73
C SER A 17 -3.01 0.29 9.34
N LEU A 18 -2.67 -0.96 9.01
CA LEU A 18 -2.11 -1.33 7.71
C LEU A 18 -3.10 -1.06 6.57
N LYS A 19 -4.38 -1.38 6.78
CA LYS A 19 -5.43 -1.12 5.78
C LYS A 19 -5.56 0.37 5.50
N ILE A 20 -5.64 1.20 6.54
CA ILE A 20 -5.76 2.66 6.41
C ILE A 20 -4.54 3.22 5.67
N GLY A 21 -3.32 2.83 6.09
CA GLY A 21 -2.10 3.28 5.44
C GLY A 21 -2.03 2.90 3.95
N ALA A 22 -2.51 1.71 3.58
CA ALA A 22 -2.58 1.30 2.18
C ALA A 22 -3.59 2.13 1.38
N GLU A 23 -4.78 2.39 1.94
CA GLU A 23 -5.81 3.23 1.30
C GLU A 23 -5.31 4.67 1.10
N ASP A 24 -4.68 5.26 2.12
CA ASP A 24 -4.11 6.60 2.05
C ASP A 24 -3.01 6.70 0.99
N MET A 25 -2.13 5.70 0.91
CA MET A 25 -1.07 5.65 -0.10
C MET A 25 -1.63 5.57 -1.53
N LEU A 26 -2.71 4.81 -1.74
CA LEU A 26 -3.35 4.69 -3.05
C LEU A 26 -4.12 5.96 -3.45
N ALA A 27 -4.69 6.67 -2.47
CA ALA A 27 -5.41 7.92 -2.70
C ALA A 27 -4.49 9.15 -2.84
N THR A 28 -3.21 9.03 -2.48
CA THR A 28 -2.26 10.13 -2.53
C THR A 28 -2.01 10.54 -3.98
N GLU A 29 -2.28 11.81 -4.29
CA GLU A 29 -1.94 12.38 -5.60
C GLU A 29 -0.41 12.43 -5.78
N ILE A 30 0.07 11.87 -6.89
CA ILE A 30 1.48 11.90 -7.26
C ILE A 30 1.68 12.98 -8.34
N PRO A 31 2.35 14.10 -8.02
CA PRO A 31 2.66 15.10 -9.03
C PRO A 31 3.68 14.54 -10.02
N PHE A 32 3.45 14.75 -11.30
CA PHE A 32 4.41 14.39 -12.35
C PHE A 32 5.38 15.54 -12.60
N GLU A 33 6.68 15.24 -12.62
CA GLU A 33 7.68 16.19 -13.07
C GLU A 33 7.58 16.42 -14.60
N PRO A 34 7.93 17.61 -15.12
CA PRO A 34 7.93 17.85 -16.56
C PRO A 34 8.79 16.83 -17.32
N GLY A 35 8.20 16.17 -18.31
CA GLY A 35 8.86 15.11 -19.08
C GLY A 35 8.75 13.71 -18.50
N ALA A 36 8.12 13.53 -17.33
CA ALA A 36 7.81 12.21 -16.80
C ALA A 36 6.80 11.46 -17.68
N GLN A 37 6.94 10.13 -17.77
CA GLN A 37 6.06 9.25 -18.53
C GLN A 37 5.44 8.23 -17.59
N MET A 38 4.11 8.15 -17.58
CA MET A 38 3.40 7.10 -16.85
C MET A 38 3.41 5.81 -17.66
N THR A 39 3.80 4.70 -17.01
CA THR A 39 3.73 3.36 -17.60
C THR A 39 2.96 2.46 -16.66
N THR A 40 1.99 1.72 -17.20
CA THR A 40 1.25 0.69 -16.46
C THR A 40 1.96 -0.65 -16.62
N VAL A 41 2.28 -1.29 -15.50
CA VAL A 41 2.85 -2.64 -15.48
C VAL A 41 1.80 -3.59 -14.90
N SER A 42 1.42 -4.60 -15.67
CA SER A 42 0.55 -5.67 -15.17
C SER A 42 1.36 -6.64 -14.31
N VAL A 43 0.92 -6.85 -13.09
CA VAL A 43 1.46 -7.86 -12.18
C VAL A 43 0.46 -8.99 -12.05
N ASN A 44 0.94 -10.23 -12.02
CA ASN A 44 0.09 -11.39 -11.77
C ASN A 44 -0.38 -11.39 -10.31
N ASP A 45 -1.54 -12.01 -10.05
CA ASP A 45 -2.03 -12.19 -8.70
C ASP A 45 -1.01 -12.98 -7.87
N PRO A 46 -0.53 -12.40 -6.74
CA PRO A 46 0.45 -13.08 -5.92
C PRO A 46 -0.16 -14.33 -5.27
N VAL A 47 0.67 -15.34 -5.01
CA VAL A 47 0.25 -16.66 -4.49
C VAL A 47 -0.63 -16.56 -3.24
N TRP A 48 -0.38 -15.57 -2.38
CA TRP A 48 -1.14 -15.35 -1.15
C TRP A 48 -2.53 -14.71 -1.37
N SER A 49 -2.79 -14.15 -2.54
CA SER A 49 -4.09 -13.56 -2.94
C SER A 49 -4.97 -14.53 -3.73
N GLN A 50 -4.41 -15.66 -4.14
CA GLN A 50 -5.16 -16.73 -4.79
C GLN A 50 -6.05 -17.37 -3.72
N THR A 51 -7.36 -17.27 -3.90
CA THR A 51 -8.36 -17.82 -2.97
C THR A 51 -8.14 -19.32 -2.83
N ALA A 52 -8.02 -19.80 -1.59
CA ALA A 52 -7.97 -21.24 -1.29
C ALA A 52 -9.27 -21.94 -1.66
#